data_AF-D3W8N0-F1
#
_entry.id   AF-D3W8N0-F1
#
_cell.length_a   1.000
_cell.length_b   1.000
_cell.length_c   1.000
_cell.angle_alpha   90.00
_cell.angle_beta   90.00
_cell.angle_gamma   90.00
#
_symmetry.space_group_name_H-M   'P 1'
#
loop_
_entity.id
_entity.type
_entity.pdbx_description
1 polymer ?
#
loop_
_entity_poly.entity_id
_entity_poly.type
_entity_poly.pdbx_seq_one_letter_code
_entity_poly.pdbx_strand_id
1 'polypeptide(L)'
;MPQPKRFDSNAQRQAAYRARQKHALSALHLLPPLPTVPGIPGTLRWRWAVHLAHELVATVHTEMDDYYNGRSEDWQDGDRGEEFNDRKEAIEEAADKLAELADNP
;
A
#
# COMPACT_ATOMS: atom_id res chain seq x y z
N MET A 1 -31.87 -31.65 -9.10
CA MET A 1 -32.45 -30.72 -10.10
C MET A 1 -31.30 -29.95 -10.75
N PRO A 2 -31.16 -29.95 -12.09
CA PRO A 2 -30.10 -29.19 -12.75
C PRO A 2 -30.36 -27.70 -12.63
N GLN A 3 -29.39 -26.93 -12.15
CA GLN A 3 -29.51 -25.47 -12.05
C GLN A 3 -29.53 -24.84 -13.45
N PRO A 4 -30.39 -23.84 -13.71
CA PRO A 4 -30.46 -23.19 -15.01
C PRO A 4 -29.14 -22.49 -15.35
N LYS A 5 -28.71 -22.61 -16.62
CA LYS A 5 -27.52 -21.93 -17.12
C LYS A 5 -27.73 -20.42 -16.98
N ARG A 6 -26.89 -19.79 -16.15
CA ARG A 6 -26.96 -18.36 -15.80
C ARG A 6 -26.64 -17.41 -16.95
N PHE A 7 -26.03 -17.91 -18.03
CA PHE A 7 -25.70 -17.15 -19.24
C PHE A 7 -25.93 -18.02 -20.46
N ASP A 8 -26.57 -17.45 -21.49
CA ASP A 8 -26.95 -18.18 -22.70
C ASP A 8 -25.74 -18.41 -23.63
N SER A 9 -24.70 -17.57 -23.50
CA SER A 9 -23.48 -17.71 -24.29
C SER A 9 -22.22 -17.30 -23.52
N ASN A 10 -21.07 -17.79 -24.01
CA ASN A 10 -19.75 -17.37 -23.51
C ASN A 10 -19.53 -15.85 -23.66
N ALA A 11 -20.13 -15.21 -24.69
CA ALA A 11 -20.06 -13.77 -24.89
C ALA A 11 -20.83 -13.00 -23.80
N GLN A 12 -22.01 -13.46 -23.39
CA GLN A 12 -22.76 -12.89 -22.26
C GLN A 12 -21.99 -13.07 -20.94
N ARG A 13 -21.36 -14.22 -20.74
CA ARG A 13 -20.51 -14.47 -19.56
C ARG A 13 -19.34 -13.49 -19.50
N GLN A 14 -18.69 -13.22 -20.63
CA GLN A 14 -17.61 -12.24 -20.73
C GLN A 14 -18.10 -10.81 -20.53
N ALA A 15 -19.26 -10.44 -21.09
CA ALA A 15 -19.87 -9.13 -20.88
C ALA A 15 -20.20 -8.89 -19.41
N ALA A 16 -20.79 -9.88 -18.73
CA ALA A 16 -21.07 -9.84 -17.31
C ALA A 16 -19.78 -9.75 -16.46
N TYR A 17 -18.71 -10.45 -16.86
CA TYR A 17 -17.40 -10.34 -16.21
C TYR A 17 -16.79 -8.94 -16.36
N ARG A 18 -16.84 -8.36 -17.57
CA ARG A 18 -16.39 -6.98 -17.82
C ARG A 18 -17.21 -5.97 -17.02
N ALA A 19 -18.51 -6.18 -16.89
CA ALA A 19 -19.37 -5.34 -16.06
C ALA A 19 -19.02 -5.43 -14.56
N ARG A 20 -18.71 -6.63 -14.06
CA ARG A 20 -18.23 -6.83 -12.67
C ARG A 20 -16.88 -6.16 -12.44
N GLN A 21 -15.95 -6.25 -13.39
CA GLN A 21 -14.68 -5.53 -13.31
C GLN A 21 -14.88 -4.01 -13.32
N LYS A 22 -15.78 -3.49 -14.16
CA LYS A 22 -16.13 -2.07 -14.20
C LYS A 22 -16.70 -1.57 -12.86
N HIS A 23 -17.50 -2.41 -12.18
CA HIS A 23 -18.06 -2.11 -10.86
C HIS A 23 -17.04 -2.27 -9.71
N ALA A 24 -16.06 -3.17 -9.85
CA ALA A 24 -14.96 -3.29 -8.88
C ALA A 24 -14.02 -2.09 -8.93
N LEU A 25 -13.81 -1.50 -10.11
CA LEU A 25 -13.03 -0.27 -10.29
C LEU A 25 -13.69 0.96 -9.64
N SER A 26 -15.02 1.02 -9.54
CA SER A 26 -15.72 2.14 -8.86
C SER A 26 -15.66 2.09 -7.33
N ALA A 27 -15.16 1.00 -6.74
CA ALA A 27 -15.05 0.83 -5.29
C ALA A 27 -13.69 1.28 -4.71
N LEU A 28 -12.76 1.73 -5.56
CA LEU A 28 -11.45 2.26 -5.13
C LEU A 28 -11.50 3.66 -4.48
N HIS A 29 -12.67 4.29 -4.36
CA HIS A 29 -12.85 5.66 -3.86
C HIS A 29 -12.63 5.85 -2.34
N LEU A 30 -12.26 4.80 -1.60
CA LEU A 30 -12.02 4.83 -0.14
C LEU A 30 -10.53 4.82 0.25
N LEU A 31 -9.63 4.69 -0.73
CA LEU A 31 -8.19 4.91 -0.54
C LEU A 31 -7.88 6.32 -1.04
N PRO A 32 -6.90 7.06 -0.47
CA PRO A 32 -6.39 8.25 -1.15
C PRO A 32 -6.00 7.82 -2.57
N PRO A 33 -6.64 8.36 -3.62
CA PRO A 33 -6.39 7.91 -4.97
C PRO A 33 -4.95 8.28 -5.30
N LEU A 34 -4.11 7.27 -5.58
CA LEU A 34 -2.87 7.52 -6.30
C LEU A 34 -3.29 8.24 -7.60
N PRO A 35 -2.77 9.44 -7.91
CA PRO A 35 -3.17 10.18 -9.08
C PRO A 35 -3.00 9.32 -10.33
N THR A 36 -4.11 8.86 -10.89
CA THR A 36 -4.12 8.23 -12.20
C THR A 36 -4.08 9.33 -13.23
N VAL A 37 -2.89 9.63 -13.76
CA VAL A 37 -2.72 10.58 -14.86
C VAL A 37 -2.48 9.78 -16.14
N PRO A 38 -3.48 9.64 -17.04
CA PRO A 38 -3.23 9.18 -18.40
C PRO A 38 -2.43 10.27 -19.11
N GLY A 39 -1.14 10.04 -19.37
CA GLY A 39 -0.28 10.99 -20.09
C GLY A 39 1.16 11.12 -19.59
N ILE A 40 1.50 10.55 -18.43
CA ILE A 40 2.86 10.57 -17.87
C ILE A 40 3.61 9.29 -18.26
N PRO A 41 4.89 9.35 -18.72
CA PRO A 41 5.71 8.16 -18.95
C PRO A 41 5.75 7.24 -17.72
N GLY A 42 5.63 5.93 -17.93
CA GLY A 42 5.53 4.94 -16.86
C GLY A 42 6.65 5.05 -15.81
N THR A 43 7.87 5.37 -16.25
CA THR A 43 9.04 5.57 -15.38
C THR A 43 8.87 6.73 -14.40
N LEU A 44 8.36 7.88 -14.85
CA LEU A 44 8.11 9.03 -13.97
C LEU A 44 6.99 8.74 -12.96
N ARG A 45 5.98 7.98 -13.38
CA ARG A 45 4.89 7.55 -12.49
C ARG A 45 5.39 6.58 -11.43
N TRP A 46 6.21 5.59 -11.81
CA TRP A 46 6.76 4.61 -10.87
C TRP A 46 7.67 5.30 -9.86
N ARG A 47 8.53 6.22 -10.31
CA ARG A 47 9.38 7.02 -9.42
C ARG A 47 8.55 7.83 -8.42
N TRP A 48 7.50 8.51 -8.88
CA TRP A 48 6.64 9.28 -7.98
C TRP A 48 5.90 8.39 -6.98
N ALA A 49 5.46 7.19 -7.40
CA ALA A 49 4.82 6.23 -6.51
C ALA A 49 5.78 5.67 -5.45
N VAL A 50 7.04 5.39 -5.83
CA VAL A 50 8.10 4.97 -4.90
C VAL A 50 8.42 6.09 -3.92
N HIS A 51 8.51 7.34 -4.39
CA HIS A 51 8.73 8.49 -3.52
C HIS A 51 7.57 8.69 -2.53
N LEU A 52 6.32 8.57 -2.97
CA LEU A 52 5.18 8.63 -2.05
C LEU A 52 5.18 7.49 -1.03
N ALA A 53 5.56 6.27 -1.45
CA ALA A 53 5.69 5.15 -0.55
C ALA A 53 6.79 5.42 0.51
N HIS A 54 7.93 5.96 0.11
CA HIS A 54 8.99 6.41 1.02
C HIS A 54 8.44 7.39 2.07
N GLU A 55 7.78 8.47 1.64
CA GLU A 55 7.23 9.47 2.57
C GLU A 55 6.23 8.88 3.57
N LEU A 56 5.38 7.94 3.12
CA LEU A 56 4.42 7.29 4.00
C LEU A 56 5.11 6.38 5.03
N VAL A 57 6.12 5.62 4.61
CA VAL A 57 6.87 4.72 5.51
C VAL A 57 7.73 5.53 6.49
N ALA A 58 8.38 6.60 6.03
CA ALA A 58 9.11 7.54 6.89
C ALA A 58 8.18 8.19 7.93
N THR A 59 6.96 8.57 7.53
CA THR A 59 5.94 9.09 8.47
C THR A 59 5.62 8.07 9.56
N VAL A 60 5.42 6.80 9.19
CA VAL A 60 5.17 5.72 10.17
C VAL A 60 6.35 5.57 11.13
N HIS A 61 7.59 5.64 10.64
CA HIS A 61 8.78 5.60 11.50
C HIS A 61 8.76 6.72 12.54
N THR A 62 8.50 7.96 12.12
CA THR A 62 8.39 9.11 13.05
C THR A 62 7.29 8.91 14.09
N GLU A 63 6.11 8.43 13.69
CA GLU A 63 5.02 8.13 14.63
C GLU A 63 5.41 7.03 15.62
N MET A 64 6.16 6.01 15.17
CA MET A 64 6.66 4.94 16.04
C MET A 64 7.70 5.47 17.04
N ASP A 65 8.61 6.35 16.61
CA ASP A 65 9.57 7.01 17.49
C ASP A 65 8.88 7.85 18.56
N ASP A 66 7.93 8.70 18.17
CA ASP A 66 7.17 9.55 19.09
C ASP A 66 6.41 8.70 20.12
N TYR A 67 5.80 7.60 19.65
CA TYR A 67 5.12 6.66 20.53
C TYR A 67 6.09 6.00 21.52
N TYR A 68 7.25 5.52 21.07
CA TYR A 68 8.26 4.89 21.92
C TYR A 68 8.78 5.87 22.98
N ASN A 69 9.14 7.09 22.56
CA ASN A 69 9.61 8.15 23.44
C ASN A 69 8.57 8.60 24.47
N GLY A 70 7.27 8.45 24.16
CA GLY A 70 6.18 8.71 25.09
C GLY A 70 5.93 7.59 26.12
N ARG A 71 6.63 6.45 26.04
CA ARG A 71 6.52 5.34 26.99
C ARG A 71 7.41 5.53 28.21
N SER A 72 7.08 4.80 29.28
CA SER A 72 7.91 4.74 30.50
C SER A 72 9.18 3.93 30.24
N GLU A 73 10.25 4.22 30.98
CA GLU A 73 11.52 3.48 30.93
C GLU A 73 11.33 1.96 31.16
N ASP A 74 10.50 1.56 32.12
CA ASP A 74 10.20 0.13 32.35
C ASP A 74 9.55 -0.58 31.14
N TRP A 75 8.82 0.16 30.32
CA TRP A 75 8.26 -0.36 29.08
C TRP A 75 9.30 -0.33 27.96
N GLN A 76 10.07 0.77 27.95
CA GLN A 76 11.35 1.02 27.28
C GLN A 76 12.21 -0.23 27.16
N ASP A 77 12.63 -0.67 28.34
CA ASP A 77 13.69 -1.66 28.56
C ASP A 77 13.15 -3.10 28.67
N GLY A 78 11.81 -3.27 28.64
CA GLY A 78 11.18 -4.58 28.69
C GLY A 78 11.05 -5.23 27.32
N ASP A 79 10.70 -6.52 27.29
CA ASP A 79 10.53 -7.32 26.07
C ASP A 79 9.63 -6.65 25.00
N ARG A 80 8.64 -5.86 25.43
CA ARG A 80 7.74 -5.13 24.52
C ARG A 80 8.42 -3.95 23.83
N GLY A 81 9.31 -3.25 24.54
CA GLY A 81 10.09 -2.15 23.98
C GLY A 81 11.11 -2.69 22.98
N GLU A 82 11.76 -3.82 23.30
CA GLU A 82 12.67 -4.53 22.39
C GLU A 82 11.95 -4.98 21.10
N GLU A 83 10.84 -5.71 21.22
CA GLU A 83 10.04 -6.13 20.04
C GLU A 83 9.54 -4.92 19.22
N PHE A 84 9.23 -3.81 19.88
CA PHE A 84 8.83 -2.58 19.19
C PHE A 84 10.00 -1.94 18.44
N ASN A 85 11.20 -1.91 19.03
CA ASN A 85 12.41 -1.42 18.37
C ASN A 85 12.77 -2.28 17.17
N ASP A 86 12.70 -3.61 17.26
CA ASP A 86 12.93 -4.49 16.10
C ASP A 86 12.02 -4.15 14.92
N ARG A 87 10.74 -3.88 15.20
CA ARG A 87 9.78 -3.46 14.17
C ARG A 87 10.09 -2.08 13.64
N LYS A 88 10.56 -1.17 14.49
CA LYS A 88 10.95 0.19 14.11
C LYS A 88 12.14 0.16 13.15
N GLU A 89 13.17 -0.64 13.47
CA GLU A 89 14.34 -0.87 12.62
C GLU A 89 13.93 -1.47 11.25
N ALA A 90 13.00 -2.43 11.24
CA ALA A 90 12.49 -2.98 9.98
C ALA A 90 11.76 -1.94 9.10
N ILE A 91 11.07 -0.97 9.72
CA ILE A 91 10.42 0.13 9.01
C ILE A 91 11.46 1.14 8.50
N GLU A 92 12.50 1.43 9.29
CA GLU A 92 13.63 2.27 8.88
C GLU A 92 14.35 1.67 7.66
N GLU A 93 14.69 0.38 7.70
CA GLU A 93 15.31 -0.33 6.57
C GLU A 93 14.42 -0.29 5.32
N ALA A 94 13.11 -0.44 5.48
CA ALA A 94 12.16 -0.34 4.37
C ALA A 94 12.12 1.08 3.78
N ALA A 95 12.20 2.12 4.60
CA ALA A 95 12.29 3.50 4.14
C ALA A 95 13.57 3.72 3.34
N ASP A 96 14.72 3.30 3.86
CA ASP A 96 16.02 3.43 3.18
C ASP A 96 16.01 2.75 1.80
N LYS A 97 15.44 1.54 1.71
CA LYS A 97 15.30 0.82 0.44
C LYS A 97 14.41 1.56 -0.56
N LEU A 98 13.34 2.20 -0.09
CA LEU A 98 12.47 3.01 -0.95
C LEU A 98 13.15 4.31 -1.39
N ALA A 99 13.98 4.93 -0.54
CA ALA A 99 14.79 6.09 -0.91
C ALA A 99 15.80 5.74 -2.00
N GLU A 100 16.52 4.62 -1.85
CA GLU A 100 17.47 4.10 -2.85
C GLU A 100 16.80 3.91 -4.23
N LEU A 101 15.60 3.32 -4.25
CA LEU A 101 14.80 3.12 -5.46
C LEU A 101 14.26 4.43 -6.06
N ALA A 102 14.06 5.47 -5.25
CA ALA A 102 13.62 6.78 -5.73
C ALA A 102 14.76 7.55 -6.42
N ASP A 103 16.00 7.34 -5.98
CA ASP A 103 17.19 8.04 -6.45
C ASP A 103 17.91 7.36 -7.62
N ASN A 104 17.73 6.05 -7.82
CA ASN A 104 18.42 5.27 -8.86
C ASN A 104 17.43 4.57 -9.84
N PRO A 105 17.18 5.11 -11.05
CA PRO A 105 16.18 4.61 -11.99
C PRO A 105 16.58 3.36 -12.79
#